data_AF-A0AA96TL52-F1
#
_entry.id   AF-A0AA96TL52-F1
#
_cell.length_a   1.000
_cell.length_b   1.000
_cell.length_c   1.000
_cell.angle_alpha   90.00
_cell.angle_beta   90.00
_cell.angle_gamma   90.00
#
_symmetry.space_group_name_H-M   'P 1'
#
loop_
_entity.id
_entity.type
_entity.pdbx_description
1 polymer ?
#
loop_
_entity_poly.entity_id
_entity_poly.type
_entity_poly.pdbx_seq_one_letter_code
_entity_poly.pdbx_strand_id
1 'polypeptide(L)'
;MTKQNDDRFDALLAKAEVPDGKVRRPDLERVANGVGSPGEDDFIEATAKLSSLEWDSGARRPEGYLELHADEWSIDLGTAANREAVTWALAASALVRENVADNSIVWVARLLPAIGDLVVTEVAGTTEVVLRITATRVPDRLAKQVNPLDFADFLDAARGAAEIAVTGGVRLRIEMAS
;
A
#
# COMPACT_ATOMS: atom_id res chain seq x y z
N MET A 1 -4.79 -16.43 -6.13
CA MET A 1 -5.47 -15.26 -6.70
C MET A 1 -4.74 -14.90 -7.98
N THR A 2 -5.49 -14.76 -9.07
CA THR A 2 -5.08 -15.22 -10.42
C THR A 2 -5.07 -14.06 -11.41
N LYS A 3 -3.91 -13.72 -12.00
CA LYS A 3 -3.67 -12.88 -13.21
C LYS A 3 -4.32 -11.48 -13.31
N GLN A 4 -5.59 -11.35 -12.95
CA GLN A 4 -6.37 -10.12 -12.96
C GLN A 4 -5.89 -9.06 -11.97
N ASN A 5 -5.25 -9.45 -10.85
CA ASN A 5 -4.63 -8.47 -9.96
C ASN A 5 -3.31 -7.93 -10.53
N ASP A 6 -2.59 -8.76 -11.31
CA ASP A 6 -1.29 -8.39 -11.88
C ASP A 6 -1.45 -7.32 -12.98
N ASP A 7 -2.38 -7.53 -13.93
CA ASP A 7 -2.63 -6.60 -15.05
C ASP A 7 -3.10 -5.21 -14.59
N ARG A 8 -3.75 -5.14 -13.42
CA ARG A 8 -4.35 -3.91 -12.89
C ARG A 8 -3.40 -3.11 -12.01
N PHE A 9 -2.46 -3.78 -11.37
CA PHE A 9 -1.34 -3.12 -10.70
C PHE A 9 -0.40 -2.44 -11.71
N ASP A 10 -0.18 -3.06 -12.88
CA ASP A 10 0.56 -2.43 -13.98
C ASP A 10 -0.11 -1.12 -14.43
N ALA A 11 -1.45 -1.05 -14.45
CA ALA A 11 -2.15 0.19 -14.78
C ALA A 11 -1.87 1.31 -13.77
N LEU A 12 -1.83 0.99 -12.47
CA LEU A 12 -1.52 1.95 -11.41
C LEU A 12 -0.07 2.46 -11.50
N LEU A 13 0.88 1.56 -11.76
CA LEU A 13 2.29 1.90 -11.93
C LEU A 13 2.59 2.65 -13.23
N ALA A 14 1.95 2.26 -14.33
CA ALA A 14 2.08 2.93 -15.61
C ALA A 14 1.54 4.37 -15.52
N LYS A 15 0.45 4.59 -14.78
CA LYS A 15 -0.07 5.94 -14.49
C LYS A 15 0.84 6.76 -13.59
N ALA A 16 1.64 6.10 -12.76
CA ALA A 16 2.68 6.73 -11.94
C ALA A 16 4.06 6.79 -12.64
N GLU A 17 4.12 6.46 -13.94
CA GLU A 17 5.34 6.47 -14.76
C GLU A 17 6.50 5.62 -14.19
N VAL A 18 6.16 4.53 -13.51
CA VAL A 18 7.14 3.57 -12.99
C VAL A 18 7.47 2.56 -14.09
N PRO A 19 8.75 2.39 -14.48
CA PRO A 19 9.14 1.45 -15.53
C PRO A 19 8.78 -0.01 -15.17
N ASP A 20 8.37 -0.77 -16.18
CA ASP A 20 8.00 -2.18 -16.01
C ASP A 20 9.18 -3.02 -15.48
N GLY A 21 8.92 -3.79 -14.42
CA GLY A 21 9.77 -4.87 -13.94
C GLY A 21 10.63 -4.55 -12.71
N LYS A 22 11.07 -3.30 -12.49
CA LYS A 22 11.87 -2.94 -11.30
C LYS A 22 11.59 -1.51 -10.84
N VAL A 23 11.34 -1.33 -9.55
CA VAL A 23 11.21 0.01 -8.94
C VAL A 23 12.47 0.35 -8.18
N ARG A 24 13.03 1.53 -8.47
CA ARG A 24 14.12 2.14 -7.70
C ARG A 24 13.58 3.22 -6.78
N ARG A 25 14.40 3.67 -5.84
CA ARG A 25 14.05 4.77 -4.93
C ARG A 25 13.51 6.01 -5.67
N PRO A 26 14.14 6.54 -6.73
CA PRO A 26 13.60 7.71 -7.45
C PRO A 26 12.21 7.47 -8.08
N ASP A 27 11.88 6.23 -8.41
CA ASP A 27 10.55 5.88 -8.92
C ASP A 27 9.52 5.90 -7.78
N LEU A 28 9.87 5.38 -6.60
CA LEU A 28 9.04 5.46 -5.39
C LEU A 28 8.87 6.90 -4.89
N GLU A 29 9.91 7.73 -4.98
CA GLU A 29 9.83 9.16 -4.68
C GLU A 29 8.86 9.87 -5.63
N ARG A 30 8.92 9.56 -6.93
CA ARG A 30 7.93 10.08 -7.91
C ARG A 30 6.50 9.66 -7.58
N VAL A 31 6.30 8.38 -7.20
CA VAL A 31 4.99 7.89 -6.75
C VAL A 31 4.53 8.63 -5.50
N ALA A 32 5.39 8.72 -4.47
CA ALA A 32 5.09 9.39 -3.20
C ALA A 32 4.69 10.85 -3.41
N ASN A 33 5.44 11.58 -4.25
CA ASN A 33 5.14 12.96 -4.62
C ASN A 33 3.84 13.06 -5.40
N GLY A 34 3.62 12.16 -6.35
CA GLY A 34 2.39 12.08 -7.11
C GLY A 34 1.19 11.98 -6.17
N VAL A 35 1.19 10.98 -5.28
CA VAL A 35 0.07 10.72 -4.36
C VAL A 35 -0.06 11.78 -3.25
N GLY A 36 0.82 12.78 -3.20
CA GLY A 36 0.84 13.78 -2.14
C GLY A 36 1.10 13.16 -0.77
N SER A 37 2.00 12.17 -0.70
CA SER A 37 2.31 11.48 0.56
C SER A 37 2.76 12.49 1.63
N PRO A 38 2.21 12.44 2.86
CA PRO A 38 2.65 13.29 3.96
C PRO A 38 4.06 12.94 4.47
N GLY A 39 4.60 11.78 4.08
CA GLY A 39 5.96 11.35 4.37
C GLY A 39 6.51 10.52 3.20
N GLU A 40 7.37 11.11 2.39
CA GLU A 40 8.02 10.43 1.27
C GLU A 40 8.85 9.24 1.78
N ASP A 41 9.72 9.47 2.77
CA ASP A 41 10.53 8.41 3.38
C ASP A 41 9.67 7.33 4.03
N ASP A 42 8.56 7.71 4.70
CA ASP A 42 7.62 6.76 5.32
C ASP A 42 6.94 5.86 4.28
N PHE A 43 6.61 6.40 3.09
CA PHE A 43 6.05 5.62 1.99
C PHE A 43 7.06 4.63 1.41
N ILE A 44 8.30 5.08 1.19
CA ILE A 44 9.37 4.24 0.67
C ILE A 44 9.71 3.14 1.69
N GLU A 45 9.77 3.49 2.97
CA GLU A 45 9.97 2.55 4.08
C GLU A 45 8.84 1.51 4.15
N ALA A 46 7.58 1.93 4.04
CA ALA A 46 6.43 1.03 4.05
C ALA A 46 6.50 0.03 2.90
N THR A 47 6.78 0.52 1.70
CA THR A 47 6.94 -0.30 0.50
C THR A 47 8.06 -1.32 0.65
N ALA A 48 9.22 -0.89 1.14
CA ALA A 48 10.36 -1.77 1.38
C ALA A 48 10.07 -2.84 2.45
N LYS A 49 9.46 -2.46 3.58
CA LYS A 49 9.12 -3.39 4.66
C LYS A 49 8.11 -4.44 4.22
N LEU A 50 7.12 -4.09 3.41
CA LEU A 50 6.13 -5.04 2.88
C LEU A 50 6.71 -5.95 1.79
N SER A 51 7.60 -5.43 0.94
CA SER A 51 8.24 -6.20 -0.15
C SER A 51 9.40 -7.09 0.31
N SER A 52 9.87 -6.92 1.55
CA SER A 52 11.04 -7.64 2.11
C SER A 52 10.88 -9.15 2.31
N LEU A 53 9.72 -9.73 1.97
CA LEU A 53 9.44 -11.16 2.11
C LEU A 53 10.16 -12.04 1.08
N GLU A 54 10.77 -11.46 0.04
CA GLU A 54 11.47 -12.23 -1.00
C GLU A 54 12.95 -11.80 -1.11
N TRP A 55 13.83 -12.54 -0.43
CA TRP A 55 15.29 -12.48 -0.59
C TRP A 55 15.74 -13.64 -1.46
N ASP A 56 16.31 -13.35 -2.63
CA ASP A 56 16.78 -14.38 -3.57
C ASP A 56 18.28 -14.23 -3.88
N SER A 57 19.14 -14.26 -2.86
CA SER A 57 20.61 -14.30 -3.08
C SER A 57 21.29 -15.53 -2.50
N GLY A 58 20.55 -16.44 -1.86
CA GLY A 58 21.11 -17.67 -1.30
C GLY A 58 22.15 -17.49 -0.17
N ALA A 59 22.53 -16.26 0.18
CA ALA A 59 23.38 -15.96 1.34
C ALA A 59 22.53 -15.65 2.58
N ARG A 60 23.01 -16.06 3.75
CA ARG A 60 22.27 -15.91 5.03
C ARG A 60 22.02 -14.43 5.32
N ARG A 61 20.74 -14.01 5.30
CA ARG A 61 20.29 -12.64 5.59
C ARG A 61 19.96 -12.47 7.08
N PRO A 62 20.35 -11.36 7.74
CA PRO A 62 20.05 -11.13 9.16
C PRO A 62 18.59 -10.73 9.39
N GLU A 63 18.09 -11.01 10.61
CA GLU A 63 16.76 -10.59 11.06
C GLU A 63 16.62 -9.06 11.04
N GLY A 64 15.67 -8.57 10.25
CA GLY A 64 15.09 -7.23 10.43
C GLY A 64 15.71 -6.06 9.66
N TYR A 65 16.54 -6.28 8.63
CA TYR A 65 17.22 -5.18 7.94
C TYR A 65 16.90 -5.07 6.45
N LEU A 66 16.40 -3.89 6.04
CA LEU A 66 16.50 -3.37 4.68
C LEU A 66 16.66 -1.84 4.79
N GLU A 67 17.91 -1.36 4.73
CA GLU A 67 18.21 0.05 4.51
C GLU A 67 18.11 0.34 3.01
N LEU A 68 17.26 1.29 2.65
CA LEU A 68 17.19 1.87 1.31
C LEU A 68 18.36 2.85 1.14
N HIS A 69 19.56 2.34 0.86
CA HIS A 69 20.68 3.19 0.45
C HIS A 69 20.49 3.64 -0.99
N ALA A 70 20.71 4.94 -1.23
CA ALA A 70 20.63 5.57 -2.53
C ALA A 70 21.33 4.74 -3.61
N ASP A 71 20.58 4.37 -4.65
CA ASP A 71 21.04 3.84 -5.94
C ASP A 71 21.44 2.35 -6.07
N GLU A 72 21.56 1.58 -4.99
CA GLU A 72 22.10 0.20 -5.12
C GLU A 72 21.03 -0.92 -5.18
N TRP A 73 19.76 -0.63 -4.88
CA TRP A 73 18.72 -1.66 -4.74
C TRP A 73 17.41 -1.32 -5.47
N SER A 74 16.71 -2.38 -5.91
CA SER A 74 15.41 -2.28 -6.59
C SER A 74 14.42 -3.30 -6.04
N ILE A 75 13.13 -2.96 -6.01
CA ILE A 75 12.04 -3.91 -5.77
C ILE A 75 11.69 -4.57 -7.11
N ASP A 76 11.75 -5.90 -7.15
CA ASP A 76 11.35 -6.66 -8.32
C ASP A 76 9.83 -6.73 -8.40
N LEU A 77 9.25 -6.08 -9.41
CA LEU A 77 7.81 -6.12 -9.66
C LEU A 77 7.41 -7.31 -10.52
N GLY A 78 8.33 -8.20 -10.89
CA GLY A 78 7.99 -9.48 -11.51
C GLY A 78 7.18 -10.40 -10.60
N THR A 79 7.14 -10.13 -9.28
CA THR A 79 6.41 -10.96 -8.31
C THR A 79 5.11 -10.30 -7.84
N ALA A 80 4.01 -11.06 -7.88
CA ALA A 80 2.69 -10.58 -7.47
C ALA A 80 2.67 -10.08 -6.02
N ALA A 81 3.50 -10.65 -5.14
CA ALA A 81 3.60 -10.24 -3.74
C ALA A 81 4.18 -8.82 -3.58
N ASN A 82 5.23 -8.49 -4.34
CA ASN A 82 5.81 -7.15 -4.30
C ASN A 82 4.88 -6.11 -4.93
N ARG A 83 4.15 -6.50 -5.98
CA ARG A 83 3.09 -5.68 -6.56
C ARG A 83 2.01 -5.34 -5.53
N GLU A 84 1.55 -6.36 -4.82
CA GLU A 84 0.57 -6.20 -3.75
C GLU A 84 1.11 -5.30 -2.62
N ALA A 85 2.36 -5.49 -2.20
CA ALA A 85 3.02 -4.66 -1.17
C ALA A 85 3.02 -3.16 -1.52
N VAL A 86 3.39 -2.80 -2.74
CA VAL A 86 3.37 -1.40 -3.23
C VAL A 86 1.94 -0.85 -3.24
N THR A 87 0.95 -1.67 -3.62
CA THR A 87 -0.46 -1.25 -3.63
C THR A 87 -0.96 -0.93 -2.22
N TRP A 88 -0.61 -1.76 -1.24
CA TRP A 88 -0.94 -1.52 0.17
C TRP A 88 -0.27 -0.27 0.73
N ALA A 89 1.00 -0.02 0.40
CA ALA A 89 1.71 1.20 0.80
C ALA A 89 1.07 2.46 0.20
N LEU A 90 0.61 2.39 -1.06
CA LEU A 90 -0.09 3.49 -1.71
C LEU A 90 -1.45 3.76 -1.08
N ALA A 91 -2.24 2.71 -0.80
CA ALA A 91 -3.52 2.86 -0.11
C ALA A 91 -3.32 3.46 1.29
N ALA A 92 -2.32 3.00 2.04
CA ALA A 92 -1.97 3.53 3.34
C ALA A 92 -1.56 5.01 3.28
N SER A 93 -0.72 5.38 2.32
CA SER A 93 -0.30 6.77 2.12
C SER A 93 -1.48 7.69 1.87
N ALA A 94 -2.45 7.26 1.05
CA ALA A 94 -3.67 8.03 0.78
C ALA A 94 -4.54 8.20 2.04
N LEU A 95 -4.68 7.15 2.87
CA LEU A 95 -5.44 7.22 4.11
C LEU A 95 -4.81 8.15 5.15
N VAL A 96 -3.48 8.11 5.31
CA VAL A 96 -2.77 9.01 6.23
C VAL A 96 -2.85 10.46 5.73
N ARG A 97 -2.72 10.70 4.42
CA ARG A 97 -2.86 12.04 3.83
C ARG A 97 -4.21 12.69 4.15
N GLU A 98 -5.28 11.91 4.10
CA GLU A 98 -6.65 12.38 4.37
C GLU A 98 -7.00 12.40 5.88
N ASN A 99 -6.03 12.15 6.77
CA ASN A 99 -6.24 12.01 8.21
C ASN A 99 -7.31 10.95 8.56
N VAL A 100 -7.43 9.91 7.73
CA VAL A 100 -8.25 8.73 8.04
C VAL A 100 -7.53 7.86 9.08
N ALA A 101 -6.20 7.98 9.15
CA ALA A 101 -5.37 7.37 10.17
C ALA A 101 -4.26 8.35 10.59
N ASP A 102 -4.17 8.65 11.89
CA ASP A 102 -3.11 9.49 12.47
C ASP A 102 -1.80 8.72 12.73
N ASN A 103 -1.67 7.52 12.14
CA ASN A 103 -0.55 6.61 12.32
C ASN A 103 0.40 6.68 11.11
N SER A 104 1.63 6.18 11.28
CA SER A 104 2.59 6.14 10.17
C SER A 104 2.11 5.27 9.01
N ILE A 105 2.52 5.62 7.78
CA ILE A 105 2.18 4.87 6.55
C ILE A 105 2.57 3.40 6.70
N VAL A 106 3.73 3.12 7.30
CA VAL A 106 4.22 1.76 7.59
C VAL A 106 3.23 0.95 8.43
N TRP A 107 2.66 1.56 9.48
CA TRP A 107 1.73 0.87 10.36
C TRP A 107 0.41 0.59 9.64
N VAL A 108 -0.14 1.60 8.95
CA VAL A 108 -1.39 1.45 8.20
C VAL A 108 -1.22 0.39 7.11
N ALA A 109 -0.14 0.43 6.34
CA ALA A 109 0.11 -0.53 5.26
C ALA A 109 0.23 -1.98 5.75
N ARG A 110 0.65 -2.20 7.01
CA ARG A 110 0.66 -3.53 7.66
C ARG A 110 -0.70 -3.95 8.21
N LEU A 111 -1.51 -2.98 8.66
CA LEU A 111 -2.85 -3.22 9.18
C LEU A 111 -3.80 -3.63 8.05
N LEU A 112 -3.77 -2.90 6.93
CA LEU A 112 -4.77 -3.01 5.86
C LEU A 112 -4.98 -4.46 5.33
N PRO A 113 -3.93 -5.25 5.03
CA PRO A 113 -4.10 -6.65 4.59
C PRO A 113 -4.71 -7.57 5.66
N ALA A 114 -4.80 -7.12 6.92
CA ALA A 114 -5.40 -7.90 8.00
C ALA A 114 -6.88 -7.64 8.18
N ILE A 115 -7.39 -6.56 7.60
CA ILE A 115 -8.74 -6.08 7.87
C ILE A 115 -9.60 -6.01 6.62
N GLY A 116 -9.01 -6.27 5.45
CA GLY A 116 -9.70 -6.18 4.19
C GLY A 116 -8.86 -6.65 3.01
N ASP A 117 -9.42 -6.42 1.82
CA ASP A 117 -8.84 -6.75 0.54
C ASP A 117 -8.71 -5.50 -0.34
N LEU A 118 -7.71 -5.47 -1.23
CA LEU A 118 -7.65 -4.49 -2.31
C LEU A 118 -8.12 -5.12 -3.62
N VAL A 119 -9.01 -4.41 -4.31
CA VAL A 119 -9.43 -4.76 -5.65
C VAL A 119 -9.15 -3.57 -6.55
N VAL A 120 -8.19 -3.73 -7.46
CA VAL A 120 -8.00 -2.75 -8.52
C VAL A 120 -9.01 -3.03 -9.62
N THR A 121 -9.59 -2.00 -10.22
CA THR A 121 -10.53 -2.04 -11.34
C THR A 121 -10.28 -0.85 -12.26
N GLU A 122 -10.77 -0.92 -13.49
CA GLU A 122 -10.71 0.22 -14.41
C GLU A 122 -12.14 0.67 -14.73
N VAL A 123 -12.41 1.97 -14.51
CA VAL A 123 -13.73 2.59 -14.69
C VAL A 123 -13.56 3.86 -15.51
N ALA A 124 -14.12 3.87 -16.72
CA ALA A 124 -14.09 5.03 -17.62
C ALA A 124 -12.67 5.64 -17.84
N GLY A 125 -11.64 4.79 -17.93
CA GLY A 125 -10.24 5.21 -18.10
C GLY A 125 -9.55 5.71 -16.82
N THR A 126 -10.23 5.59 -15.67
CA THR A 126 -9.67 5.79 -14.32
C THR A 126 -9.37 4.44 -13.69
N THR A 127 -8.17 4.27 -13.15
CA THR A 127 -7.81 3.11 -12.33
C THR A 127 -8.37 3.31 -10.92
N GLU A 128 -9.33 2.49 -10.52
CA GLU A 128 -9.94 2.57 -9.21
C GLU A 128 -9.42 1.43 -8.33
N VAL A 129 -8.79 1.79 -7.22
CA VAL A 129 -8.37 0.89 -6.16
C VAL A 129 -9.47 0.86 -5.10
N VAL A 130 -10.13 -0.28 -4.93
CA VAL A 130 -11.19 -0.45 -3.94
C VAL A 130 -10.61 -1.15 -2.72
N LEU A 131 -10.56 -0.46 -1.59
CA LEU A 131 -10.26 -1.03 -0.29
C LEU A 131 -11.55 -1.55 0.35
N ARG A 132 -11.70 -2.88 0.40
CA ARG A 132 -12.84 -3.55 1.03
C ARG A 132 -12.50 -3.96 2.45
N ILE A 133 -12.93 -3.18 3.43
CA ILE A 133 -12.71 -3.49 4.85
C ILE A 133 -13.80 -4.46 5.31
N THR A 134 -13.41 -5.68 5.66
CA THR A 134 -14.31 -6.74 6.15
C THR A 134 -14.29 -6.91 7.66
N ALA A 135 -13.22 -6.44 8.32
CA ALA A 135 -13.10 -6.57 9.77
C ALA A 135 -13.94 -5.52 10.50
N THR A 136 -14.77 -5.98 11.43
CA THR A 136 -15.57 -5.14 12.34
C THR A 136 -14.94 -5.02 13.74
N ARG A 137 -13.88 -5.77 14.00
CA ARG A 137 -13.10 -5.77 15.24
C ARG A 137 -11.63 -6.02 14.93
N VAL A 138 -10.74 -5.69 15.87
CA VAL A 138 -9.31 -5.96 15.73
C VAL A 138 -9.09 -7.46 15.47
N PRO A 139 -8.41 -7.85 14.37
CA PRO A 139 -8.07 -9.24 14.13
C PRO A 139 -7.22 -9.81 15.27
N ASP A 140 -7.46 -11.07 15.67
CA ASP A 140 -6.78 -11.69 16.82
C ASP A 140 -5.24 -11.63 16.71
N ARG A 141 -4.72 -11.75 15.49
CA ARG A 141 -3.27 -11.65 15.20
C ARG A 141 -2.68 -10.26 15.49
N LEU A 142 -3.52 -9.23 15.57
CA LEU A 142 -3.16 -7.84 15.82
C LEU A 142 -3.61 -7.34 17.20
N ALA A 143 -4.32 -8.15 18.00
CA ALA A 143 -4.91 -7.74 19.28
C ALA A 143 -3.88 -7.22 20.31
N LYS A 144 -2.60 -7.57 20.17
CA LYS A 144 -1.50 -7.07 21.03
C LYS A 144 -0.83 -5.80 20.49
N GLN A 145 -1.12 -5.41 19.25
CA GLN A 145 -0.43 -4.34 18.52
C GLN A 145 -1.36 -3.16 18.21
N VAL A 146 -2.67 -3.39 18.21
CA VAL A 146 -3.69 -2.41 17.84
C VAL A 146 -4.66 -2.27 19.00
N ASN A 147 -4.82 -1.05 19.51
CA ASN A 147 -5.83 -0.75 20.51
C ASN A 147 -7.24 -0.87 19.87
N PRO A 148 -8.21 -1.53 20.53
CA PRO A 148 -9.58 -1.62 20.04
C PRO A 148 -10.27 -0.27 19.79
N LEU A 149 -9.95 0.76 20.58
CA LEU A 149 -10.52 2.10 20.40
C LEU A 149 -9.95 2.78 19.15
N ASP A 150 -8.62 2.81 19.01
CA ASP A 150 -7.96 3.37 17.82
C ASP A 150 -8.44 2.66 16.53
N PHE A 151 -8.71 1.35 16.62
CA PHE A 151 -9.27 0.59 15.51
C PHE A 151 -10.72 1.00 15.19
N ALA A 152 -11.56 1.23 16.21
CA ALA A 152 -12.92 1.71 16.00
C ALA A 152 -12.94 3.11 15.37
N ASP A 153 -12.08 4.02 15.85
CA ASP A 153 -11.93 5.37 15.31
C ASP A 153 -11.47 5.32 13.84
N PHE A 154 -10.52 4.45 13.52
CA PHE A 154 -10.12 4.18 12.14
C PHE A 154 -11.29 3.71 11.26
N LEU A 155 -12.11 2.77 11.74
CA LEU A 155 -13.28 2.30 10.97
C LEU A 155 -14.32 3.40 10.76
N ASP A 156 -14.51 4.29 11.73
CA ASP A 156 -15.42 5.43 11.61
C ASP A 156 -14.89 6.49 10.64
N ALA A 157 -13.59 6.79 10.69
CA ALA A 157 -12.96 7.67 9.71
C ALA A 157 -13.02 7.08 8.29
N ALA A 158 -12.76 5.78 8.15
CA ALA A 158 -12.82 5.07 6.87
C ALA A 158 -14.23 5.07 6.27
N ARG A 159 -15.29 5.00 7.09
CA ARG A 159 -16.68 5.18 6.65
C ARG A 159 -16.94 6.59 6.11
N GLY A 160 -16.32 7.60 6.71
CA GLY A 160 -16.44 8.99 6.27
C GLY A 160 -15.70 9.27 4.96
N ALA A 161 -14.56 8.62 4.74
CA ALA A 161 -13.70 8.80 3.57
C ALA A 161 -14.08 7.88 2.41
N ALA A 162 -15.33 7.96 1.95
CA ALA A 162 -15.87 7.08 0.90
C ALA A 162 -15.02 7.03 -0.38
N GLU A 163 -14.34 8.13 -0.73
CA GLU A 163 -13.50 8.24 -1.92
C GLU A 163 -12.32 9.20 -1.70
N ILE A 164 -11.13 8.81 -2.13
CA ILE A 164 -9.89 9.57 -2.02
C ILE A 164 -9.21 9.63 -3.40
N ALA A 165 -8.95 10.83 -3.91
CA ALA A 165 -8.24 11.02 -5.17
C ALA A 165 -6.73 10.83 -4.97
N VAL A 166 -6.09 9.91 -5.69
CA VAL A 166 -4.68 9.58 -5.45
C VAL A 166 -3.77 10.35 -6.40
N THR A 167 -3.86 10.14 -7.73
CA THR A 167 -3.09 10.84 -8.79
C THR A 167 -3.74 10.68 -10.15
N GLY A 168 -3.48 11.53 -11.16
CA GLY A 168 -3.42 11.14 -12.60
C GLY A 168 -4.47 10.20 -13.22
N GLY A 169 -5.70 10.13 -12.68
CA GLY A 169 -6.70 9.11 -13.07
C GLY A 169 -6.65 7.81 -12.24
N VAL A 170 -6.19 7.87 -11.00
CA VAL A 170 -6.17 6.85 -9.96
C VAL A 170 -6.97 7.33 -8.76
N ARG A 171 -7.86 6.47 -8.24
CA ARG A 171 -8.76 6.77 -7.14
C ARG A 171 -8.78 5.61 -6.15
N LEU A 172 -8.76 5.92 -4.85
CA LEU A 172 -9.00 4.95 -3.79
C LEU A 172 -10.46 5.08 -3.33
N ARG A 173 -11.24 4.01 -3.42
CA ARG A 173 -12.60 3.94 -2.88
C ARG A 173 -12.61 3.02 -1.67
N ILE A 174 -13.28 3.42 -0.60
CA ILE A 174 -13.39 2.61 0.62
C ILE A 174 -14.78 1.99 0.68
N GLU A 175 -14.83 0.66 0.75
CA GLU A 175 -16.06 -0.11 0.94
C GLU A 175 -16.00 -0.82 2.29
N MET A 176 -17.01 -0.61 3.13
CA MET A 176 -17.17 -1.36 4.38
C MET A 176 -18.09 -2.54 4.13
N ALA A 177 -17.68 -3.74 4.55
CA ALA A 177 -18.58 -4.89 4.56
C ALA A 177 -19.75 -4.62 5.52
N SER A 178 -20.96 -4.95 5.06
CA SER A 178 -22.21 -4.79 5.79
C SER A 178 -22.36 -5.79 6.93
#